data_AF-A0A3G8ZF24-F1
#
_entry.id   AF-A0A3G8ZF24-F1
#
_cell.length_a   1.000
_cell.length_b   1.000
_cell.length_c   1.000
_cell.angle_alpha   90.00
_cell.angle_beta   90.00
_cell.angle_gamma   90.00
#
_symmetry.space_group_name_H-M   'P 1'
#
loop_
_entity.id
_entity.type
_entity.pdbx_description
1 polymer ?
#
loop_
_entity_poly.entity_id
_entity_poly.type
_entity_poly.pdbx_seq_one_letter_code
_entity_poly.pdbx_strand_id
1 'polypeptide(L)'
;MNTVNKYFEKLLIEGSEEFELIFRSLLKDYDEDKYYLLEETDVFSEPMLCSFFNSNIILPIDQIITGYHSATNNKINVQSNSKGIVHLPKIGYFYTNIANEDLVLSYLGDDNYNIYFNDVEIDNVCLKKEMYVNDSEIEICISENPSISQFFKDQHEDIKVEESARKSIDLINSAFSLIKEHADFFHEWLCYTLKRIMIFESTQRNSFASIFTLNSAYINIKDEIISKIFFLEEITHQCGHAIFYPISIDRQSFFNYDFNTPMSFFSGIENDDRDVLNAFYSFFPQYYGNYIFDMVLDNGELTLDEKEELIGRFAFRMLKFGNGIAQFDEYGEKIFSEEGHKMFKIFKKGYFDLYNKRKQLFDSKDISGQNYVFDIVTYKKKNSGKSTV
;
A
#
# COMPACT_ATOMS: atom_id res chain seq x y z
N MET A 1 -14.52 -12.60 15.97
CA MET A 1 -13.28 -12.16 15.30
C MET A 1 -12.38 -13.32 14.90
N ASN A 2 -11.99 -14.21 15.83
CA ASN A 2 -11.01 -15.29 15.56
C ASN A 2 -11.32 -16.14 14.30
N THR A 3 -12.56 -16.60 14.10
CA THR A 3 -12.95 -17.35 12.89
C THR A 3 -12.86 -16.54 11.59
N VAL A 4 -13.19 -15.24 11.65
CA VAL A 4 -13.13 -14.35 10.48
C VAL A 4 -11.68 -14.06 10.09
N ASN A 5 -10.83 -13.80 11.08
CA ASN A 5 -9.41 -13.58 10.83
C ASN A 5 -8.76 -14.83 10.23
N LYS A 6 -9.03 -16.02 10.76
CA LYS A 6 -8.54 -17.29 10.18
C LYS A 6 -9.01 -17.52 8.74
N TYR A 7 -10.20 -17.05 8.38
CA TYR A 7 -10.69 -17.13 6.99
C TYR A 7 -9.84 -16.26 6.06
N PHE A 8 -9.61 -14.99 6.41
CA PHE A 8 -8.80 -14.10 5.57
C PHE A 8 -7.31 -14.43 5.60
N GLU A 9 -6.78 -14.88 6.73
CA GLU A 9 -5.40 -15.35 6.87
C GLU A 9 -5.14 -16.54 5.94
N LYS A 10 -6.07 -17.49 5.89
CA LYS A 10 -5.98 -18.62 4.95
C LYS A 10 -5.91 -18.13 3.50
N LEU A 11 -6.82 -17.24 3.10
CA LEU A 11 -6.85 -16.70 1.73
C LEU A 11 -5.60 -15.87 1.42
N LEU A 12 -5.08 -15.15 2.41
CA LEU A 12 -3.85 -14.36 2.28
C LEU A 12 -2.66 -15.28 1.99
N ILE A 13 -2.49 -16.35 2.77
CA ILE A 13 -1.40 -17.31 2.58
C ILE A 13 -1.53 -17.99 1.20
N GLU A 14 -2.70 -18.58 0.89
CA GLU A 14 -2.94 -19.26 -0.39
C GLU A 14 -2.70 -18.31 -1.58
N GLY A 15 -3.17 -17.08 -1.50
CA GLY A 15 -3.00 -16.09 -2.56
C GLY A 15 -1.57 -15.56 -2.70
N SER A 16 -0.84 -15.40 -1.59
CA SER A 16 0.56 -15.01 -1.60
C SER A 16 1.44 -16.11 -2.19
N GLU A 17 1.20 -17.38 -1.82
CA GLU A 17 1.88 -18.54 -2.42
C GLU A 17 1.63 -18.62 -3.93
N GLU A 18 0.40 -18.39 -4.38
CA GLU A 18 0.06 -18.39 -5.81
C GLU A 18 0.77 -17.25 -6.57
N PHE A 19 0.80 -16.03 -6.02
CA PHE A 19 1.60 -14.95 -6.62
C PHE A 19 3.10 -15.30 -6.68
N GLU A 20 3.63 -15.91 -5.63
CA GLU A 20 5.02 -16.35 -5.60
C GLU A 20 5.29 -17.37 -6.71
N LEU A 21 4.43 -18.37 -6.87
CA LEU A 21 4.52 -19.37 -7.94
C LEU A 21 4.49 -18.75 -9.34
N ILE A 22 3.62 -17.75 -9.55
CA ILE A 22 3.56 -16.99 -10.82
C ILE A 22 4.91 -16.32 -11.10
N PHE A 23 5.47 -15.57 -10.15
CA PHE A 23 6.76 -14.90 -10.37
C PHE A 23 7.94 -15.85 -10.48
N ARG A 24 7.91 -16.99 -9.78
CA ARG A 24 8.87 -18.09 -9.95
C ARG A 24 8.85 -18.63 -11.37
N SER A 25 7.65 -18.92 -11.90
CA SER A 25 7.50 -19.38 -13.28
C SER A 25 8.00 -18.34 -14.28
N LEU A 26 7.61 -17.08 -14.11
CA LEU A 26 8.00 -15.99 -15.00
C LEU A 26 9.52 -15.76 -15.00
N LEU A 27 10.17 -15.80 -13.83
CA LEU A 27 11.62 -15.67 -13.75
C LEU A 27 12.33 -16.86 -14.36
N LYS A 28 11.83 -18.08 -14.11
CA LYS A 28 12.41 -19.29 -14.70
C LYS A 28 12.34 -19.27 -16.23
N ASP A 29 11.21 -18.83 -16.80
CA ASP A 29 11.03 -18.72 -18.24
C ASP A 29 11.88 -17.58 -18.84
N TYR A 30 12.12 -16.52 -18.07
CA TYR A 30 12.93 -15.37 -18.48
C TYR A 30 14.44 -15.64 -18.43
N ASP A 31 14.93 -16.22 -17.33
CA ASP A 31 16.33 -16.52 -17.07
C ASP A 31 16.45 -17.66 -16.04
N GLU A 32 16.60 -18.89 -16.54
CA GLU A 32 16.64 -20.10 -15.72
C GLU A 32 17.84 -20.13 -14.76
N ASP A 33 18.99 -19.58 -15.16
CA ASP A 33 20.19 -19.53 -14.32
C ASP A 33 19.97 -18.61 -13.11
N LYS A 34 19.37 -17.44 -13.34
CA LYS A 34 18.98 -16.53 -12.25
C LYS A 34 17.91 -17.13 -11.34
N TYR A 35 16.96 -17.88 -11.89
CA TYR A 35 15.95 -18.56 -11.09
C TYR A 35 16.58 -19.52 -10.08
N TYR A 36 17.46 -20.43 -10.51
CA TYR A 36 18.10 -21.38 -9.58
C TYR A 36 19.01 -20.69 -8.56
N LEU A 37 19.59 -19.54 -8.90
CA LEU A 37 20.35 -18.73 -7.94
C LEU A 37 19.47 -18.16 -6.81
N LEU A 38 18.19 -17.94 -7.09
CA LEU A 38 17.25 -17.21 -6.23
C LEU A 38 16.15 -18.09 -5.63
N GLU A 39 16.09 -19.38 -5.97
CA GLU A 39 14.95 -20.25 -5.66
C GLU A 39 14.62 -20.32 -4.16
N GLU A 40 15.62 -20.21 -3.29
CA GLU A 40 15.46 -20.25 -1.83
C GLU A 40 15.39 -18.84 -1.18
N THR A 41 15.24 -17.79 -1.98
CA THR A 41 15.19 -16.39 -1.51
C THR A 41 13.77 -15.84 -1.52
N ASP A 42 13.56 -14.73 -0.80
CA ASP A 42 12.30 -13.99 -0.75
C ASP A 42 12.13 -12.99 -1.91
N VAL A 43 12.98 -13.03 -2.94
CA VAL A 43 12.95 -12.11 -4.10
C VAL A 43 11.62 -12.16 -4.85
N PHE A 44 10.89 -13.27 -4.78
CA PHE A 44 9.60 -13.42 -5.48
C PHE A 44 8.48 -12.56 -4.87
N SER A 45 8.72 -11.96 -3.71
CA SER A 45 7.85 -10.96 -3.08
C SER A 45 8.30 -9.50 -3.34
N GLU A 46 9.38 -9.30 -4.10
CA GLU A 46 9.99 -7.99 -4.39
C GLU A 46 9.11 -7.14 -5.34
N PRO A 47 8.61 -5.97 -4.91
CA PRO A 47 7.72 -5.14 -5.74
C PRO A 47 8.29 -4.73 -7.10
N MET A 48 9.62 -4.53 -7.22
CA MET A 48 10.29 -4.21 -8.48
C MET A 48 10.31 -5.42 -9.43
N LEU A 49 10.41 -6.65 -8.92
CA LEU A 49 10.27 -7.86 -9.73
C LEU A 49 8.83 -8.00 -10.25
N CYS A 50 7.84 -7.73 -9.39
CA CYS A 50 6.44 -7.66 -9.81
C CYS A 50 6.24 -6.63 -10.92
N SER A 51 6.81 -5.44 -10.77
CA SER A 51 6.73 -4.38 -11.78
C SER A 51 7.40 -4.80 -13.09
N PHE A 52 8.56 -5.44 -13.01
CA PHE A 52 9.32 -5.90 -14.17
C PHE A 52 8.48 -6.81 -15.08
N PHE A 53 7.69 -7.72 -14.51
CA PHE A 53 6.84 -8.62 -15.30
C PHE A 53 5.46 -8.05 -15.67
N ASN A 54 4.91 -7.12 -14.88
CA ASN A 54 3.54 -6.62 -15.08
C ASN A 54 3.46 -5.24 -15.76
N SER A 55 4.58 -4.58 -16.01
CA SER A 55 4.59 -3.23 -16.59
C SER A 55 5.64 -3.11 -17.70
N ASN A 56 5.54 -2.04 -18.50
CA ASN A 56 6.48 -1.77 -19.61
C ASN A 56 7.80 -1.15 -19.13
N ILE A 57 8.21 -1.44 -17.89
CA ILE A 57 9.35 -0.78 -17.26
C ILE A 57 10.60 -1.57 -17.54
N ILE A 58 11.60 -0.86 -18.07
CA ILE A 58 12.87 -1.45 -18.46
C ILE A 58 13.88 -1.13 -17.34
N LEU A 59 13.89 -1.98 -16.32
CA LEU A 59 14.97 -2.01 -15.32
C LEU A 59 15.84 -3.24 -15.57
N PRO A 60 17.17 -3.15 -15.44
CA PRO A 60 18.02 -4.32 -15.47
C PRO A 60 17.61 -5.30 -14.37
N ILE A 61 17.35 -6.56 -14.71
CA ILE A 61 16.96 -7.58 -13.73
C ILE A 61 18.02 -7.74 -12.62
N ASP A 62 19.31 -7.60 -12.95
CA ASP A 62 20.40 -7.69 -11.99
C ASP A 62 20.30 -6.61 -10.90
N GLN A 63 19.85 -5.39 -11.25
CA GLN A 63 19.62 -4.32 -10.28
C GLN A 63 18.52 -4.69 -9.26
N ILE A 64 17.52 -5.47 -9.67
CA ILE A 64 16.40 -5.90 -8.83
C ILE A 64 16.84 -7.01 -7.87
N ILE A 65 17.62 -7.98 -8.37
CA ILE A 65 17.88 -9.24 -7.64
C ILE A 65 19.20 -9.27 -6.87
N THR A 66 20.16 -8.37 -7.15
CA THR A 66 21.52 -8.49 -6.58
C THR A 66 21.53 -8.46 -5.04
N GLY A 67 20.60 -7.73 -4.41
CA GLY A 67 20.50 -7.71 -2.95
C GLY A 67 20.01 -9.00 -2.30
N TYR A 68 19.54 -9.97 -3.09
CA TYR A 68 18.93 -11.22 -2.60
C TYR A 68 19.88 -12.42 -2.63
N HIS A 69 21.04 -12.30 -3.29
CA HIS A 69 22.04 -13.38 -3.32
C HIS A 69 23.41 -12.84 -2.96
N SER A 70 24.29 -13.71 -2.44
CA SER A 70 25.70 -13.36 -2.26
C SER A 70 26.30 -13.00 -3.62
N ALA A 71 26.87 -11.80 -3.74
CA ALA A 71 27.40 -11.28 -5.00
C ALA A 71 28.40 -12.25 -5.63
N THR A 72 28.00 -12.89 -6.74
CA THR A 72 28.88 -13.75 -7.56
C THR A 72 29.54 -12.96 -8.69
N ASN A 73 28.95 -11.83 -9.09
CA ASN A 73 29.45 -10.94 -10.13
C ASN A 73 30.00 -9.63 -9.55
N ASN A 74 31.24 -9.31 -9.91
CA ASN A 74 31.89 -8.06 -9.49
C ASN A 74 31.32 -6.83 -10.19
N LYS A 75 30.47 -6.98 -11.22
CA LYS A 75 29.87 -5.89 -12.00
C LYS A 75 28.45 -6.25 -12.44
N ILE A 76 27.52 -5.32 -12.30
CA ILE A 76 26.14 -5.44 -12.77
C ILE A 76 25.72 -4.16 -13.52
N ASN A 77 24.79 -4.31 -14.47
CA ASN A 77 24.17 -3.17 -15.11
C ASN A 77 23.06 -2.61 -14.20
N VAL A 78 23.02 -1.29 -14.08
CA VAL A 78 22.01 -0.56 -13.30
C VAL A 78 21.56 0.66 -14.06
N GLN A 79 20.39 1.19 -13.74
CA GLN A 79 19.85 2.41 -14.33
C GLN A 79 19.57 3.44 -13.25
N SER A 80 19.99 4.68 -13.47
CA SER A 80 19.68 5.81 -12.59
C SER A 80 18.35 6.46 -12.96
N ASN A 81 17.61 6.93 -11.96
CA ASN A 81 16.37 7.67 -12.19
C ASN A 81 16.61 9.11 -12.64
N SER A 82 15.53 9.89 -12.77
CA SER A 82 15.57 11.31 -13.17
C SER A 82 16.35 12.23 -12.21
N LYS A 83 16.64 11.75 -11.00
CA LYS A 83 17.42 12.45 -9.98
C LYS A 83 18.85 11.90 -9.84
N GLY A 84 19.27 11.01 -10.73
CA GLY A 84 20.60 10.38 -10.69
C GLY A 84 20.78 9.33 -9.60
N ILE A 85 19.67 8.77 -9.10
CA ILE A 85 19.68 7.80 -8.01
C ILE A 85 19.46 6.40 -8.58
N VAL A 86 20.34 5.47 -8.18
CA VAL A 86 20.20 4.04 -8.45
C VAL A 86 19.75 3.35 -7.15
N HIS A 87 18.65 2.62 -7.20
CA HIS A 87 18.15 1.82 -6.06
C HIS A 87 18.43 0.33 -6.29
N LEU A 88 19.10 -0.31 -5.33
CA LEU A 88 19.26 -1.77 -5.25
C LEU A 88 18.55 -2.23 -3.96
N PRO A 89 17.48 -3.06 -4.06
CA PRO A 89 16.80 -3.62 -2.90
C PRO A 89 17.77 -4.29 -1.94
N LYS A 90 17.55 -4.18 -0.62
CA LYS A 90 18.40 -4.75 0.46
C LYS A 90 19.83 -4.19 0.54
N ILE A 91 20.21 -3.26 -0.33
CA ILE A 91 21.53 -2.62 -0.33
C ILE A 91 21.39 -1.12 -0.05
N GLY A 92 20.55 -0.42 -0.82
CA GLY A 92 20.28 1.00 -0.65
C GLY A 92 20.30 1.81 -1.94
N TYR A 93 20.51 3.11 -1.76
CA TYR A 93 20.37 4.15 -2.78
C TYR A 93 21.72 4.78 -3.07
N PHE A 94 22.19 4.65 -4.30
CA PHE A 94 23.41 5.28 -4.79
C PHE A 94 23.08 6.60 -5.47
N TYR A 95 23.50 7.70 -4.86
CA TYR A 95 23.35 9.05 -5.41
C TYR A 95 24.54 9.33 -6.33
N THR A 96 24.23 9.68 -7.58
CA THR A 96 25.20 10.04 -8.60
C THR A 96 24.83 11.39 -9.21
N ASN A 97 25.73 11.97 -10.01
CA ASN A 97 25.45 13.14 -10.83
C ASN A 97 24.95 12.80 -12.25
N ILE A 98 24.70 11.52 -12.54
CA ILE A 98 24.29 11.03 -13.87
C ILE A 98 22.84 10.53 -13.79
N ALA A 99 21.90 11.22 -14.43
CA ALA A 99 20.46 10.94 -14.36
C ALA A 99 19.92 10.33 -15.66
N ASN A 100 18.97 9.39 -15.53
CA ASN A 100 18.33 8.67 -16.65
C ASN A 100 19.32 7.95 -17.58
N GLU A 101 20.37 7.34 -17.03
CA GLU A 101 21.38 6.64 -17.83
C GLU A 101 21.59 5.22 -17.34
N ASP A 102 22.07 4.37 -18.25
CA ASP A 102 22.58 3.05 -17.93
C ASP A 102 24.01 3.17 -17.39
N LEU A 103 24.26 2.55 -16.25
CA LEU A 103 25.51 2.58 -15.50
C LEU A 103 25.96 1.15 -15.19
N VAL A 104 27.22 1.01 -14.78
CA VAL A 104 27.76 -0.25 -14.29
C VAL A 104 28.15 -0.08 -12.84
N LEU A 105 27.56 -0.86 -11.94
CA LEU A 105 27.92 -0.90 -10.53
C LEU A 105 28.89 -2.06 -10.30
N SER A 106 30.02 -1.79 -9.65
CA SER A 106 31.04 -2.78 -9.28
C SER A 106 31.13 -2.94 -7.78
N TYR A 107 31.07 -4.18 -7.30
CA TYR A 107 31.28 -4.53 -5.89
C TYR A 107 32.75 -4.83 -5.63
N LEU A 108 33.33 -4.13 -4.64
CA LEU A 108 34.75 -4.25 -4.28
C LEU A 108 34.98 -5.02 -2.97
N GLY A 109 33.91 -5.48 -2.30
CA GLY A 109 33.98 -6.08 -0.96
C GLY A 109 33.74 -5.07 0.17
N ASP A 110 33.37 -5.55 1.36
CA ASP A 110 33.17 -4.76 2.58
C ASP A 110 32.25 -3.53 2.40
N ASP A 111 31.12 -3.70 1.71
CA ASP A 111 30.17 -2.63 1.37
C ASP A 111 30.76 -1.47 0.54
N ASN A 112 31.88 -1.71 -0.16
CA ASN A 112 32.47 -0.75 -1.09
C ASN A 112 31.99 -1.01 -2.52
N TYR A 113 31.56 0.07 -3.18
CA TYR A 113 31.00 0.04 -4.52
C TYR A 113 31.56 1.19 -5.35
N ASN A 114 31.87 0.91 -6.62
CA ASN A 114 32.18 1.92 -7.62
C ASN A 114 31.10 1.91 -8.70
N ILE A 115 30.76 3.07 -9.26
CA ILE A 115 29.82 3.17 -10.38
C ILE A 115 30.55 3.77 -11.58
N TYR A 116 30.30 3.22 -12.76
CA TYR A 116 30.92 3.63 -14.01
C TYR A 116 29.86 4.09 -15.03
N PHE A 117 30.19 5.14 -15.78
CA PHE A 117 29.45 5.58 -16.97
C PHE A 117 30.41 5.60 -18.16
N ASN A 118 30.09 4.86 -19.22
CA ASN A 118 30.98 4.69 -20.39
C ASN A 118 32.43 4.30 -20.02
N ASP A 119 32.59 3.31 -19.14
CA ASP A 119 33.87 2.81 -18.60
C ASP A 119 34.68 3.83 -17.76
N VAL A 120 34.11 4.98 -17.44
CA VAL A 120 34.73 5.99 -16.56
C VAL A 120 34.06 5.94 -15.19
N GLU A 121 34.87 5.84 -14.13
CA GLU A 121 34.37 5.88 -12.75
C GLU A 121 33.75 7.23 -12.44
N ILE A 122 32.56 7.21 -11.84
CA ILE A 122 31.84 8.41 -11.41
C ILE A 122 32.39 8.84 -10.05
N ASP A 123 32.93 10.05 -9.99
CA ASP A 123 33.36 10.65 -8.73
C ASP A 123 32.17 10.98 -7.81
N ASN A 124 32.39 10.91 -6.49
CA ASN A 124 31.44 11.35 -5.45
C ASN A 124 30.11 10.56 -5.38
N VAL A 125 30.10 9.28 -5.72
CA VAL A 125 28.95 8.41 -5.46
C VAL A 125 28.72 8.29 -3.95
N CYS A 126 27.48 8.51 -3.51
CA CYS A 126 27.10 8.38 -2.11
C CYS A 126 26.05 7.28 -1.94
N LEU A 127 26.41 6.23 -1.19
CA LEU A 127 25.46 5.20 -0.76
C LEU A 127 24.71 5.65 0.50
N LYS A 128 23.38 5.71 0.41
CA LYS A 128 22.49 5.78 1.59
C LYS A 128 21.82 4.42 1.79
N LYS A 129 21.91 3.87 3.00
CA LYS A 129 21.20 2.63 3.37
C LYS A 129 19.68 2.86 3.34
N GLU A 130 18.95 1.76 3.14
CA GLU A 130 17.49 1.75 3.20
C GLU A 130 16.99 2.16 4.59
N MET A 131 15.79 2.73 4.63
CA MET A 131 15.10 3.11 5.86
C MET A 131 13.92 2.18 6.03
N TYR A 132 13.67 1.69 7.24
CA TYR A 132 12.61 0.73 7.53
C TYR A 132 11.67 1.24 8.61
N VAL A 133 10.42 0.75 8.57
CA VAL A 133 9.50 0.83 9.70
C VAL A 133 10.06 -0.03 10.83
N ASN A 134 10.05 0.50 12.06
CA ASN A 134 10.57 -0.18 13.25
C ASN A 134 9.96 -1.58 13.41
N ASP A 135 10.79 -2.53 13.85
CA ASP A 135 10.42 -3.94 14.08
C ASP A 135 9.84 -4.65 12.83
N SER A 136 10.22 -4.22 11.62
CA SER A 136 9.75 -4.84 10.37
C SER A 136 10.82 -4.78 9.27
N GLU A 137 10.56 -5.48 8.17
CA GLU A 137 11.34 -5.40 6.92
C GLU A 137 10.68 -4.46 5.89
N ILE A 138 9.70 -3.67 6.30
CA ILE A 138 8.96 -2.77 5.40
C ILE A 138 9.82 -1.52 5.17
N GLU A 139 10.33 -1.37 3.95
CA GLU A 139 11.13 -0.22 3.54
C GLU A 139 10.24 1.03 3.40
N ILE A 140 10.72 2.16 3.91
CA ILE A 140 10.22 3.49 3.57
C ILE A 140 11.10 4.06 2.44
N CYS A 141 10.52 4.14 1.24
CA CYS A 141 11.25 4.60 0.07
C CYS A 141 11.71 6.04 0.23
N ILE A 142 12.98 6.32 -0.11
CA ILE A 142 13.53 7.68 -0.13
C ILE A 142 13.76 8.23 -1.54
N SER A 143 13.49 7.42 -2.56
CA SER A 143 13.55 7.86 -3.96
C SER A 143 12.45 7.20 -4.77
N GLU A 144 12.09 7.82 -5.88
CA GLU A 144 11.30 7.17 -6.91
C GLU A 144 12.18 6.16 -7.63
N ASN A 145 11.59 5.07 -8.11
CA ASN A 145 12.22 4.24 -9.12
C ASN A 145 11.28 4.17 -10.35
N PRO A 146 11.76 3.74 -11.52
CA PRO A 146 10.93 3.65 -12.71
C PRO A 146 9.61 2.90 -12.49
N SER A 147 9.66 1.84 -11.66
CA SER A 147 8.52 1.02 -11.19
C SER A 147 7.38 1.86 -10.58
N ILE A 148 7.71 3.02 -10.02
CA ILE A 148 6.77 3.94 -9.39
C ILE A 148 6.45 5.13 -10.30
N SER A 149 7.42 5.64 -11.05
CA SER A 149 7.25 6.82 -11.92
C SER A 149 6.12 6.65 -12.94
N GLN A 150 5.81 5.42 -13.38
CA GLN A 150 4.67 5.12 -14.27
C GLN A 150 3.30 5.60 -13.77
N PHE A 151 3.15 5.82 -12.46
CA PHE A 151 1.89 6.24 -11.86
C PHE A 151 1.62 7.75 -11.96
N PHE A 152 2.63 8.54 -12.31
CA PHE A 152 2.54 9.99 -12.45
C PHE A 152 2.38 10.37 -13.92
N LYS A 153 1.37 11.19 -14.25
CA LYS A 153 1.05 11.54 -15.65
C LYS A 153 2.04 12.56 -16.19
N ASP A 154 2.31 13.59 -15.40
CA ASP A 154 3.32 14.60 -15.64
C ASP A 154 4.60 14.19 -14.92
N GLN A 155 5.58 13.76 -15.72
CA GLN A 155 6.92 13.37 -15.28
C GLN A 155 7.78 14.60 -14.91
N HIS A 156 7.26 15.82 -15.07
CA HIS A 156 7.95 17.07 -14.71
C HIS A 156 7.55 17.63 -13.34
N GLU A 157 6.50 17.12 -12.69
CA GLU A 157 6.22 17.49 -11.30
C GLU A 157 7.35 16.99 -10.41
N ASP A 158 7.93 17.87 -9.57
CA ASP A 158 8.93 17.45 -8.60
C ASP A 158 8.25 16.72 -7.44
N ILE A 159 8.18 15.39 -7.55
CA ILE A 159 7.62 14.54 -6.51
C ILE A 159 8.62 14.47 -5.35
N LYS A 160 8.21 15.00 -4.20
CA LYS A 160 9.03 15.01 -2.99
C LYS A 160 8.91 13.69 -2.23
N VAL A 161 9.88 12.79 -2.42
CA VAL A 161 9.92 11.50 -1.72
C VAL A 161 10.80 11.52 -0.48
N GLU A 162 12.10 11.84 -0.61
CA GLU A 162 13.03 11.79 0.54
C GLU A 162 12.61 12.72 1.69
N GLU A 163 12.24 13.98 1.37
CA GLU A 163 11.76 14.95 2.37
C GLU A 163 10.50 14.43 3.08
N SER A 164 9.56 13.85 2.31
CA SER A 164 8.31 13.30 2.80
C SER A 164 8.53 12.08 3.69
N ALA A 165 9.43 11.18 3.32
CA ALA A 165 9.80 10.03 4.13
C ALA A 165 10.38 10.46 5.48
N ARG A 166 11.34 11.41 5.48
CA ARG A 166 12.02 11.88 6.70
C ARG A 166 11.08 12.56 7.69
N LYS A 167 10.12 13.37 7.21
CA LYS A 167 9.17 14.05 8.10
C LYS A 167 8.06 13.14 8.62
N SER A 168 7.89 11.95 8.03
CA SER A 168 6.77 11.04 8.33
C SER A 168 7.17 9.78 9.09
N ILE A 169 8.43 9.37 9.08
CA ILE A 169 8.88 8.08 9.66
C ILE A 169 8.46 7.87 11.11
N ASP A 170 8.60 8.88 11.98
CA ASP A 170 8.23 8.75 13.41
C ASP A 170 6.72 8.59 13.60
N LEU A 171 5.92 9.27 12.76
CA LEU A 171 4.46 9.16 12.80
C LEU A 171 3.98 7.81 12.25
N ILE A 172 4.65 7.28 11.22
CA ILE A 172 4.40 5.94 10.69
C ILE A 172 4.73 4.89 11.75
N ASN A 173 5.90 4.97 12.38
CA ASN A 173 6.29 4.07 13.47
C ASN A 173 5.29 4.11 14.63
N SER A 174 4.79 5.30 14.98
CA SER A 174 3.75 5.47 15.99
C SER A 174 2.43 4.80 15.59
N ALA A 175 2.01 4.93 14.33
CA ALA A 175 0.81 4.29 13.81
C ALA A 175 0.95 2.75 13.76
N PHE A 176 2.11 2.23 13.31
CA PHE A 176 2.41 0.80 13.36
C PHE A 176 2.39 0.25 14.78
N SER A 177 2.93 1.00 15.75
CA SER A 177 2.90 0.61 17.16
C SER A 177 1.46 0.47 17.69
N LEU A 178 0.57 1.40 17.33
CA LEU A 178 -0.86 1.30 17.68
C LEU A 178 -1.52 0.06 17.05
N ILE A 179 -1.19 -0.28 15.81
CA ILE A 179 -1.71 -1.48 15.15
C ILE A 179 -1.17 -2.73 15.85
N LYS A 180 0.14 -2.81 16.13
CA LYS A 180 0.76 -3.93 16.84
C LYS A 180 0.13 -4.15 18.22
N GLU A 181 -0.05 -3.09 19.00
CA GLU A 181 -0.58 -3.17 20.35
C GLU A 181 -2.05 -3.61 20.41
N HIS A 182 -2.88 -3.09 19.49
CA HIS A 182 -4.34 -3.28 19.58
C HIS A 182 -4.89 -4.24 18.52
N ALA A 183 -4.12 -4.60 17.51
CA ALA A 183 -4.53 -5.37 16.34
C ALA A 183 -3.39 -6.24 15.80
N ASP A 184 -2.67 -6.95 16.68
CA ASP A 184 -1.45 -7.69 16.35
C ASP A 184 -1.59 -8.61 15.12
N PHE A 185 -2.73 -9.29 14.96
CA PHE A 185 -3.00 -10.11 13.76
C PHE A 185 -2.90 -9.32 12.43
N PHE A 186 -3.30 -8.04 12.41
CA PHE A 186 -3.21 -7.20 11.22
C PHE A 186 -1.79 -6.68 11.05
N HIS A 187 -1.07 -6.43 12.15
CA HIS A 187 0.36 -6.15 12.10
C HIS A 187 1.15 -7.32 11.50
N GLU A 188 0.84 -8.56 11.90
CA GLU A 188 1.41 -9.77 11.29
C GLU A 188 1.13 -9.84 9.77
N TRP A 189 -0.10 -9.54 9.33
CA TRP A 189 -0.42 -9.49 7.90
C TRP A 189 0.32 -8.38 7.15
N LEU A 190 0.51 -7.22 7.78
CA LEU A 190 1.33 -6.14 7.22
C LEU A 190 2.77 -6.62 7.04
N CYS A 191 3.39 -7.20 8.06
CA CYS A 191 4.77 -7.69 7.98
C CYS A 191 4.94 -8.87 7.01
N TYR A 192 3.92 -9.72 6.88
CA TYR A 192 3.93 -10.85 5.94
C TYR A 192 3.84 -10.36 4.49
N THR A 193 3.05 -9.33 4.22
CA THR A 193 2.72 -8.91 2.85
C THR A 193 3.56 -7.73 2.37
N LEU A 194 3.64 -6.66 3.14
CA LEU A 194 4.22 -5.39 2.66
C LEU A 194 5.74 -5.47 2.65
N LYS A 195 6.32 -4.94 1.58
CA LYS A 195 7.76 -4.72 1.43
C LYS A 195 8.11 -3.24 1.35
N ARG A 196 7.21 -2.40 0.85
CA ARG A 196 7.47 -0.95 0.68
C ARG A 196 6.30 -0.05 1.01
N ILE A 197 6.63 1.11 1.57
CA ILE A 197 5.75 2.27 1.65
C ILE A 197 6.50 3.47 1.08
N MET A 198 5.93 4.12 0.07
CA MET A 198 6.44 5.40 -0.42
C MET A 198 5.55 6.54 0.05
N ILE A 199 6.16 7.53 0.70
CA ILE A 199 5.49 8.77 1.08
C ILE A 199 5.86 9.84 0.07
N PHE A 200 4.88 10.55 -0.47
CA PHE A 200 5.10 11.52 -1.53
C PHE A 200 4.20 12.74 -1.42
N GLU A 201 4.58 13.81 -2.11
CA GLU A 201 3.71 14.96 -2.36
C GLU A 201 3.46 15.09 -3.86
N SER A 202 2.20 15.05 -4.26
CA SER A 202 1.79 15.30 -5.65
C SER A 202 0.40 15.92 -5.70
N THR A 203 0.20 16.79 -6.68
CA THR A 203 -1.13 17.33 -7.02
C THR A 203 -1.90 16.44 -8.01
N GLN A 204 -1.24 15.45 -8.60
CA GLN A 204 -1.79 14.65 -9.70
C GLN A 204 -2.55 13.40 -9.24
N ARG A 205 -2.25 12.89 -8.04
CA ARG A 205 -2.71 11.57 -7.60
C ARG A 205 -2.89 11.51 -6.09
N ASN A 206 -4.01 10.95 -5.64
CA ASN A 206 -4.25 10.63 -4.23
C ASN A 206 -3.39 9.44 -3.79
N SER A 207 -3.35 9.13 -2.49
CA SER A 207 -2.80 7.86 -2.00
C SER A 207 -3.41 6.65 -2.72
N PHE A 208 -2.61 5.63 -2.96
CA PHE A 208 -3.02 4.44 -3.71
C PHE A 208 -2.20 3.20 -3.33
N ALA A 209 -2.71 2.05 -3.75
CA ALA A 209 -1.96 0.81 -3.91
C ALA A 209 -2.20 0.30 -5.34
N SER A 210 -1.31 -0.56 -5.84
CA SER A 210 -1.46 -1.13 -7.18
C SER A 210 -1.02 -2.57 -7.24
N ILE A 211 -1.77 -3.42 -7.96
CA ILE A 211 -1.32 -4.78 -8.27
C ILE A 211 -0.09 -4.81 -9.18
N PHE A 212 0.20 -3.73 -9.93
CA PHE A 212 1.42 -3.66 -10.74
C PHE A 212 2.69 -3.56 -9.88
N THR A 213 2.54 -3.09 -8.64
CA THR A 213 3.58 -3.02 -7.62
C THR A 213 3.10 -3.72 -6.35
N LEU A 214 2.84 -5.03 -6.45
CA LEU A 214 2.46 -5.86 -5.30
C LEU A 214 3.37 -5.57 -4.10
N ASN A 215 2.80 -5.73 -2.91
CA ASN A 215 3.51 -5.52 -1.64
C ASN A 215 3.99 -4.07 -1.42
N SER A 216 3.47 -3.10 -2.18
CA SER A 216 3.73 -1.66 -1.99
C SER A 216 2.47 -0.86 -1.66
N ALA A 217 2.64 0.19 -0.86
CA ALA A 217 1.64 1.23 -0.65
C ALA A 217 2.23 2.63 -0.91
N TYR A 218 1.40 3.54 -1.40
CA TYR A 218 1.79 4.91 -1.75
C TYR A 218 0.89 5.90 -1.03
N ILE A 219 1.48 6.74 -0.17
CA ILE A 219 0.76 7.68 0.67
C ILE A 219 1.09 9.11 0.23
N ASN A 220 0.09 9.80 -0.31
CA ASN A 220 0.21 11.21 -0.63
C ASN A 220 -0.09 12.04 0.62
N ILE A 221 0.78 12.98 0.93
CA ILE A 221 0.63 13.89 2.07
C ILE A 221 0.55 15.36 1.64
N LYS A 222 0.34 15.60 0.34
CA LYS A 222 0.16 16.94 -0.21
C LYS A 222 -1.09 17.58 0.39
N ASP A 223 -0.91 18.76 0.98
CA ASP A 223 -1.97 19.57 1.60
C ASP A 223 -2.68 18.90 2.79
N GLU A 224 -2.08 17.84 3.35
CA GLU A 224 -2.61 17.11 4.52
C GLU A 224 -2.00 17.59 5.83
N ILE A 225 -2.80 17.61 6.90
CA ILE A 225 -2.30 17.74 8.27
C ILE A 225 -1.90 16.33 8.74
N ILE A 226 -0.62 16.01 8.61
CA ILE A 226 -0.09 14.70 9.00
C ILE A 226 -0.04 14.53 10.52
N SER A 227 -0.44 13.35 10.99
CA SER A 227 -0.41 12.93 12.39
C SER A 227 -0.28 11.41 12.46
N LYS A 228 -0.07 10.84 13.64
CA LYS A 228 -0.09 9.38 13.81
C LYS A 228 -1.46 8.77 13.46
N ILE A 229 -2.54 9.54 13.64
CA ILE A 229 -3.91 9.12 13.33
C ILE A 229 -4.20 9.19 11.82
N PHE A 230 -3.67 10.20 11.13
CA PHE A 230 -3.64 10.22 9.66
C PHE A 230 -2.94 8.97 9.11
N PHE A 231 -1.75 8.64 9.62
CA PHE A 231 -1.04 7.44 9.15
C PHE A 231 -1.72 6.14 9.55
N LEU A 232 -2.41 6.07 10.70
CA LEU A 232 -3.25 4.92 11.06
C LEU A 232 -4.35 4.69 10.01
N GLU A 233 -4.97 5.75 9.49
CA GLU A 233 -5.92 5.64 8.37
C GLU A 233 -5.22 5.13 7.10
N GLU A 234 -4.15 5.82 6.68
CA GLU A 234 -3.49 5.54 5.41
C GLU A 234 -2.88 4.14 5.37
N ILE A 235 -2.28 3.66 6.48
CA ILE A 235 -1.75 2.30 6.59
C ILE A 235 -2.90 1.29 6.48
N THR A 236 -3.95 1.42 7.29
CA THR A 236 -5.08 0.47 7.25
C THR A 236 -5.85 0.50 5.93
N HIS A 237 -5.76 1.61 5.18
CA HIS A 237 -6.39 1.75 3.87
C HIS A 237 -5.50 1.23 2.73
N GLN A 238 -4.36 1.87 2.49
CA GLN A 238 -3.51 1.55 1.34
C GLN A 238 -2.79 0.21 1.50
N CYS A 239 -2.25 -0.07 2.69
CA CYS A 239 -1.67 -1.38 2.96
C CYS A 239 -2.77 -2.45 3.08
N GLY A 240 -3.99 -2.06 3.47
CA GLY A 240 -5.16 -2.94 3.42
C GLY A 240 -5.49 -3.41 1.99
N HIS A 241 -5.36 -2.53 0.98
CA HIS A 241 -5.47 -2.94 -0.43
C HIS A 241 -4.33 -3.89 -0.84
N ALA A 242 -3.09 -3.62 -0.42
CA ALA A 242 -1.95 -4.48 -0.70
C ALA A 242 -2.13 -5.90 -0.11
N ILE A 243 -2.67 -6.02 1.10
CA ILE A 243 -3.08 -7.29 1.72
C ILE A 243 -4.24 -7.95 0.96
N PHE A 244 -5.17 -7.15 0.43
CA PHE A 244 -6.34 -7.71 -0.23
C PHE A 244 -6.06 -8.27 -1.64
N TYR A 245 -4.99 -7.86 -2.30
CA TYR A 245 -4.62 -8.42 -3.61
C TYR A 245 -4.39 -9.95 -3.58
N PRO A 246 -3.54 -10.52 -2.71
CA PRO A 246 -3.41 -11.97 -2.59
C PRO A 246 -4.73 -12.63 -2.14
N ILE A 247 -5.42 -12.07 -1.13
CA ILE A 247 -6.72 -12.60 -0.66
C ILE A 247 -7.74 -12.74 -1.80
N SER A 248 -7.66 -11.87 -2.81
CA SER A 248 -8.60 -11.80 -3.93
C SER A 248 -7.98 -12.21 -5.26
N ILE A 249 -6.94 -13.05 -5.27
CA ILE A 249 -6.22 -13.44 -6.49
C ILE A 249 -7.14 -14.08 -7.55
N ASP A 250 -8.04 -14.98 -7.13
CA ASP A 250 -9.10 -15.53 -7.99
C ASP A 250 -10.31 -14.60 -8.04
N ARG A 251 -10.13 -13.44 -8.66
CA ARG A 251 -11.15 -12.37 -8.75
C ARG A 251 -12.46 -12.84 -9.36
N GLN A 252 -12.37 -13.69 -10.39
CA GLN A 252 -13.53 -14.15 -11.13
C GLN A 252 -14.43 -15.03 -10.25
N SER A 253 -13.87 -15.73 -9.26
CA SER A 253 -14.65 -16.55 -8.34
C SER A 253 -15.66 -15.77 -7.51
N PHE A 254 -15.51 -14.46 -7.34
CA PHE A 254 -16.41 -13.64 -6.50
C PHE A 254 -17.63 -13.10 -7.24
N PHE A 255 -17.66 -13.13 -8.57
CA PHE A 255 -18.66 -12.39 -9.35
C PHE A 255 -19.32 -13.26 -10.42
N ASN A 256 -20.63 -13.06 -10.63
CA ASN A 256 -21.38 -13.68 -11.73
C ASN A 256 -21.18 -12.95 -13.08
N TYR A 257 -20.52 -11.79 -13.05
CA TYR A 257 -20.22 -10.94 -14.21
C TYR A 257 -18.71 -10.72 -14.30
N ASP A 258 -18.25 -10.18 -15.43
CA ASP A 258 -16.89 -9.65 -15.54
C ASP A 258 -16.68 -8.59 -14.46
N PHE A 259 -15.64 -8.73 -13.67
CA PHE A 259 -15.35 -7.83 -12.55
C PHE A 259 -14.99 -6.39 -13.00
N ASN A 260 -14.68 -6.20 -14.29
CA ASN A 260 -14.50 -4.88 -14.91
C ASN A 260 -15.82 -4.26 -15.39
N THR A 261 -16.97 -4.91 -15.16
CA THR A 261 -18.28 -4.33 -15.48
C THR A 261 -18.50 -3.06 -14.66
N PRO A 262 -18.85 -1.91 -15.28
CA PRO A 262 -19.15 -0.68 -14.54
C PRO A 262 -20.33 -0.83 -13.57
N MET A 263 -20.24 -0.21 -12.39
CA MET A 263 -21.35 -0.18 -11.42
C MET A 263 -22.59 0.55 -11.95
N SER A 264 -22.41 1.47 -12.90
CA SER A 264 -23.51 2.13 -13.62
C SER A 264 -24.41 1.14 -14.39
N PHE A 265 -23.89 -0.02 -14.80
CA PHE A 265 -24.69 -1.08 -15.43
C PHE A 265 -25.78 -1.63 -14.49
N PHE A 266 -25.49 -1.72 -13.19
CA PHE A 266 -26.42 -2.24 -12.19
C PHE A 266 -27.31 -1.15 -11.60
N SER A 267 -26.71 0.01 -11.29
CA SER A 267 -27.36 1.12 -10.59
C SER A 267 -28.13 2.07 -11.50
N GLY A 268 -27.81 2.11 -12.79
CA GLY A 268 -28.31 3.13 -13.72
C GLY A 268 -27.75 4.54 -13.46
N ILE A 269 -26.78 4.71 -12.55
CA ILE A 269 -26.15 5.99 -12.25
C ILE A 269 -25.01 6.21 -13.25
N GLU A 270 -25.24 7.07 -14.27
CA GLU A 270 -24.30 7.28 -15.38
C GLU A 270 -22.88 7.71 -14.94
N ASN A 271 -22.77 8.39 -13.80
CA ASN A 271 -21.50 8.90 -13.29
C ASN A 271 -20.79 7.95 -12.30
N ASP A 272 -21.29 6.74 -12.06
CA ASP A 272 -20.55 5.71 -11.30
C ASP A 272 -19.63 4.94 -12.26
N ASP A 273 -18.43 5.49 -12.46
CA ASP A 273 -17.39 4.97 -13.37
C ASP A 273 -16.55 3.85 -12.75
N ARG A 274 -16.76 3.56 -11.46
CA ARG A 274 -16.11 2.43 -10.79
C ARG A 274 -16.62 1.13 -11.40
N ASP A 275 -15.71 0.20 -11.65
CA ASP A 275 -16.08 -1.18 -11.91
C ASP A 275 -16.46 -1.92 -10.61
N VAL A 276 -17.08 -3.10 -10.78
CA VAL A 276 -17.48 -3.99 -9.68
C VAL A 276 -16.30 -4.34 -8.78
N LEU A 277 -15.12 -4.62 -9.35
CA LEU A 277 -13.93 -4.97 -8.60
C LEU A 277 -13.51 -3.85 -7.66
N ASN A 278 -13.36 -2.63 -8.18
CA ASN A 278 -12.94 -1.45 -7.46
C ASN A 278 -13.95 -1.04 -6.38
N ALA A 279 -15.25 -1.18 -6.67
CA ALA A 279 -16.28 -0.98 -5.65
C ALA A 279 -16.17 -2.01 -4.51
N PHE A 280 -15.96 -3.29 -4.84
CA PHE A 280 -15.82 -4.37 -3.87
C PHE A 280 -14.52 -4.30 -3.06
N TYR A 281 -13.40 -3.94 -3.71
CA TYR A 281 -12.07 -3.83 -3.11
C TYR A 281 -12.02 -2.82 -1.96
N SER A 282 -12.93 -1.85 -1.95
CA SER A 282 -13.04 -0.89 -0.84
C SER A 282 -13.46 -1.52 0.49
N PHE A 283 -14.12 -2.69 0.48
CA PHE A 283 -14.68 -3.28 1.70
C PHE A 283 -13.65 -3.83 2.66
N PHE A 284 -12.60 -4.50 2.18
CA PHE A 284 -11.57 -5.08 3.06
C PHE A 284 -10.85 -4.01 3.90
N PRO A 285 -10.25 -2.96 3.32
CA PRO A 285 -9.64 -1.88 4.09
C PRO A 285 -10.66 -1.11 4.93
N GLN A 286 -11.91 -0.95 4.47
CA GLN A 286 -12.96 -0.35 5.30
C GLN A 286 -13.26 -1.20 6.54
N TYR A 287 -13.42 -2.52 6.38
CA TYR A 287 -13.75 -3.40 7.49
C TYR A 287 -12.63 -3.42 8.53
N TYR A 288 -11.41 -3.77 8.13
CA TYR A 288 -10.30 -3.88 9.07
C TYR A 288 -9.84 -2.53 9.61
N GLY A 289 -9.81 -1.48 8.79
CA GLY A 289 -9.44 -0.14 9.28
C GLY A 289 -10.43 0.41 10.30
N ASN A 290 -11.75 0.23 10.08
CA ASN A 290 -12.76 0.64 11.05
C ASN A 290 -12.73 -0.23 12.32
N TYR A 291 -12.42 -1.53 12.19
CA TYR A 291 -12.22 -2.40 13.35
C TYR A 291 -11.00 -1.99 14.19
N ILE A 292 -9.90 -1.62 13.54
CA ILE A 292 -8.69 -1.13 14.22
C ILE A 292 -8.98 0.21 14.90
N PHE A 293 -9.68 1.13 14.23
CA PHE A 293 -10.12 2.39 14.84
C PHE A 293 -10.97 2.14 16.09
N ASP A 294 -11.86 1.15 16.05
CA ASP A 294 -12.67 0.75 17.20
C ASP A 294 -11.82 0.28 18.39
N MET A 295 -10.78 -0.52 18.14
CA MET A 295 -9.90 -1.02 19.19
C MET A 295 -8.99 0.07 19.76
N VAL A 296 -8.42 0.91 18.89
CA VAL A 296 -7.56 2.04 19.28
C VAL A 296 -8.36 3.11 20.03
N LEU A 297 -9.62 3.35 19.66
CA LEU A 297 -10.46 4.32 20.36
C LEU A 297 -10.84 3.86 21.78
N ASP A 298 -10.98 2.54 22.01
CA ASP A 298 -11.31 1.99 23.33
C ASP A 298 -10.08 1.84 24.24
N ASN A 299 -8.92 1.48 23.68
CA ASN A 299 -7.77 1.03 24.46
C ASN A 299 -6.50 1.85 24.24
N GLY A 300 -6.45 2.68 23.20
CA GLY A 300 -5.26 3.44 22.84
C GLY A 300 -5.04 4.66 23.71
N GLU A 301 -3.78 4.91 24.05
CA GLU A 301 -3.35 6.13 24.73
C GLU A 301 -3.31 7.30 23.73
N LEU A 302 -4.46 7.97 23.61
CA LEU A 302 -4.65 9.11 22.71
C LEU A 302 -4.75 10.42 23.50
N THR A 303 -4.08 11.45 22.99
CA THR A 303 -4.38 12.83 23.38
C THR A 303 -5.80 13.21 22.95
N LEU A 304 -6.33 14.30 23.50
CA LEU A 304 -7.67 14.77 23.16
C LEU A 304 -7.80 15.09 21.65
N ASP A 305 -6.77 15.71 21.06
CA ASP A 305 -6.76 16.04 19.63
C ASP A 305 -6.72 14.80 18.74
N GLU A 306 -5.88 13.81 19.10
CA GLU A 306 -5.79 12.54 18.37
C GLU A 306 -7.10 11.75 18.47
N LYS A 307 -7.72 11.74 19.64
CA LYS A 307 -9.03 11.10 19.83
C LYS A 307 -10.10 11.74 18.97
N GLU A 308 -10.16 13.07 18.93
CA GLU A 308 -11.15 13.78 18.11
C GLU A 308 -10.88 13.60 16.61
N GLU A 309 -9.62 13.57 16.17
CA GLU A 309 -9.25 13.22 14.80
C GLU A 309 -9.68 11.79 14.45
N LEU A 310 -9.39 10.82 15.32
CA LEU A 310 -9.76 9.42 15.11
C LEU A 310 -11.26 9.26 14.97
N ILE A 311 -12.04 9.91 15.83
CA ILE A 311 -13.51 9.87 15.76
C ILE A 311 -14.01 10.47 14.44
N GLY A 312 -13.45 11.60 14.00
CA GLY A 312 -13.85 12.23 12.74
C GLY A 312 -13.58 11.33 11.53
N ARG A 313 -12.37 10.78 11.42
CA ARG A 313 -12.00 9.82 10.36
C ARG A 313 -12.86 8.56 10.43
N PHE A 314 -13.12 8.04 11.63
CA PHE A 314 -13.95 6.86 11.82
C PHE A 314 -15.40 7.10 11.37
N ALA A 315 -16.03 8.19 11.78
CA ALA A 315 -17.38 8.53 11.35
C ALA A 315 -17.46 8.70 9.82
N PHE A 316 -16.49 9.36 9.21
CA PHE A 316 -16.41 9.55 7.76
C PHE A 316 -16.26 8.21 7.01
N ARG A 317 -15.37 7.32 7.48
CA ARG A 317 -15.19 5.98 6.89
C ARG A 317 -16.42 5.10 7.07
N MET A 318 -17.09 5.17 8.21
CA MET A 318 -18.34 4.41 8.44
C MET A 318 -19.48 4.89 7.55
N LEU A 319 -19.57 6.17 7.21
CA LEU A 319 -20.51 6.65 6.20
C LEU A 319 -20.22 6.02 4.83
N LYS A 320 -18.96 6.06 4.37
CA LYS A 320 -18.56 5.47 3.08
C LYS A 320 -18.81 3.96 3.06
N PHE A 321 -18.51 3.27 4.15
CA PHE A 321 -18.75 1.83 4.30
C PHE A 321 -20.24 1.50 4.24
N GLY A 322 -21.08 2.26 4.94
CA GLY A 322 -22.55 2.11 4.89
C GLY A 322 -23.11 2.31 3.49
N ASN A 323 -22.62 3.32 2.75
CA ASN A 323 -23.02 3.55 1.36
C ASN A 323 -22.66 2.36 0.45
N GLY A 324 -21.47 1.79 0.63
CA GLY A 324 -21.06 0.57 -0.08
C GLY A 324 -21.96 -0.62 0.26
N ILE A 325 -22.25 -0.86 1.54
CA ILE A 325 -23.15 -1.93 1.98
C ILE A 325 -24.55 -1.75 1.37
N ALA A 326 -25.11 -0.53 1.39
CA ALA A 326 -26.41 -0.26 0.80
C ALA A 326 -26.45 -0.53 -0.71
N GLN A 327 -25.41 -0.12 -1.44
CA GLN A 327 -25.28 -0.36 -2.88
C GLN A 327 -25.28 -1.87 -3.19
N PHE A 328 -24.48 -2.66 -2.47
CA PHE A 328 -24.41 -4.10 -2.70
C PHE A 328 -25.55 -4.90 -2.05
N ASP A 329 -26.30 -4.34 -1.11
CA ASP A 329 -27.56 -4.93 -0.68
C ASP A 329 -28.63 -4.84 -1.77
N GLU A 330 -28.62 -3.77 -2.56
CA GLU A 330 -29.57 -3.59 -3.65
C GLU A 330 -29.23 -4.45 -4.88
N TYR A 331 -27.95 -4.56 -5.24
CA TYR A 331 -27.51 -5.20 -6.49
C TYR A 331 -26.73 -6.51 -6.31
N GLY A 332 -26.33 -6.84 -5.07
CA GLY A 332 -25.39 -7.92 -4.77
C GLY A 332 -25.87 -9.31 -5.18
N GLU A 333 -27.19 -9.58 -5.16
CA GLU A 333 -27.74 -10.86 -5.63
C GLU A 333 -27.45 -11.13 -7.12
N LYS A 334 -27.31 -10.07 -7.92
CA LYS A 334 -26.95 -10.20 -9.34
C LYS A 334 -25.44 -10.27 -9.48
N ILE A 335 -24.72 -9.44 -8.72
CA ILE A 335 -23.28 -9.22 -8.89
C ILE A 335 -22.48 -10.42 -8.36
N PHE A 336 -22.79 -10.92 -7.17
CA PHE A 336 -21.93 -11.87 -6.47
C PHE A 336 -22.24 -13.32 -6.80
N SER A 337 -21.17 -14.10 -6.93
CA SER A 337 -21.24 -15.55 -6.83
C SER A 337 -21.53 -15.99 -5.39
N GLU A 338 -21.58 -17.31 -5.14
CA GLU A 338 -21.68 -17.85 -3.79
C GLU A 338 -20.50 -17.40 -2.88
N GLU A 339 -19.27 -17.48 -3.38
CA GLU A 339 -18.08 -17.06 -2.63
C GLU A 339 -18.05 -15.53 -2.43
N GLY A 340 -18.45 -14.74 -3.44
CA GLY A 340 -18.63 -13.30 -3.29
C GLY A 340 -19.64 -12.95 -2.20
N HIS A 341 -20.78 -13.64 -2.17
CA HIS A 341 -21.81 -13.45 -1.15
C HIS A 341 -21.32 -13.81 0.25
N LYS A 342 -20.53 -14.87 0.38
CA LYS A 342 -19.95 -15.30 1.66
C LYS A 342 -19.01 -14.24 2.22
N MET A 343 -18.12 -13.69 1.39
CA MET A 343 -17.22 -12.61 1.81
C MET A 343 -17.99 -11.32 2.11
N PHE A 344 -18.94 -10.93 1.25
CA PHE A 344 -19.77 -9.74 1.47
C PHE A 344 -20.58 -9.81 2.78
N LYS A 345 -21.11 -10.98 3.15
CA LYS A 345 -21.79 -11.19 4.44
C LYS A 345 -20.90 -10.88 5.64
N ILE A 346 -19.60 -11.18 5.56
CA ILE A 346 -18.63 -10.84 6.62
C ILE A 346 -18.52 -9.32 6.75
N PHE A 347 -18.30 -8.62 5.64
CA PHE A 347 -18.18 -7.16 5.62
C PHE A 347 -19.46 -6.48 6.11
N LYS A 348 -20.62 -6.90 5.61
CA LYS A 348 -21.93 -6.41 6.02
C LYS A 348 -22.16 -6.58 7.51
N LYS A 349 -21.88 -7.77 8.05
CA LYS A 349 -21.99 -8.01 9.50
C LYS A 349 -21.05 -7.10 10.27
N GLY A 350 -19.80 -6.97 9.83
CA GLY A 350 -18.79 -6.10 10.42
C GLY A 350 -19.24 -4.64 10.51
N TYR A 351 -19.81 -4.12 9.42
CA TYR A 351 -20.39 -2.79 9.39
C TYR A 351 -21.47 -2.61 10.47
N PHE A 352 -22.46 -3.51 10.51
CA PHE A 352 -23.56 -3.40 11.48
C PHE A 352 -23.10 -3.57 12.92
N ASP A 353 -22.16 -4.48 13.20
CA ASP A 353 -21.59 -4.65 14.54
C ASP A 353 -20.94 -3.34 15.02
N LEU A 354 -20.09 -2.73 14.19
CA LEU A 354 -19.39 -1.48 14.50
C LEU A 354 -20.34 -0.28 14.59
N TYR A 355 -21.24 -0.13 13.62
CA TYR A 355 -22.21 0.97 13.61
C TYR A 355 -23.12 0.90 14.84
N ASN A 356 -23.65 -0.28 15.18
CA ASN A 356 -24.52 -0.42 16.35
C ASN A 356 -23.77 -0.15 17.66
N LYS A 357 -22.52 -0.63 17.79
CA LYS A 357 -21.68 -0.37 18.97
C LYS A 357 -21.47 1.13 19.21
N ARG A 358 -21.28 1.91 18.14
CA ARG A 358 -20.93 3.33 18.22
C ARG A 358 -21.99 4.28 17.65
N LYS A 359 -23.24 3.82 17.56
CA LYS A 359 -24.32 4.58 16.90
C LYS A 359 -24.45 6.00 17.45
N GLN A 360 -24.48 6.14 18.77
CA GLN A 360 -24.59 7.45 19.41
C GLN A 360 -23.42 8.37 19.06
N LEU A 361 -22.20 7.83 19.00
CA LEU A 361 -21.01 8.59 18.61
C LEU A 361 -21.16 9.08 17.17
N PHE A 362 -21.45 8.19 16.23
CA PHE A 362 -21.54 8.55 14.81
C PHE A 362 -22.67 9.52 14.52
N ASP A 363 -23.86 9.30 15.11
CA ASP A 363 -25.01 10.17 14.93
C ASP A 363 -24.80 11.57 15.55
N SER A 364 -23.86 11.72 16.50
CA SER A 364 -23.55 13.00 17.13
C SER A 364 -22.60 13.88 16.31
N LYS A 365 -21.91 13.32 15.32
CA LYS A 365 -20.88 14.03 14.54
C LYS A 365 -21.44 14.52 13.20
N ASP A 366 -21.12 15.77 12.87
CA ASP A 366 -21.43 16.36 11.57
C ASP A 366 -20.26 16.16 10.61
N ILE A 367 -20.43 15.24 9.67
CA ILE A 367 -19.48 14.94 8.58
C ILE A 367 -19.87 15.59 7.24
N SER A 368 -20.82 16.54 7.25
CA SER A 368 -21.24 17.25 6.05
C SER A 368 -20.18 18.21 5.52
N GLY A 369 -20.10 18.34 4.20
CA GLY A 369 -19.15 19.23 3.52
C GLY A 369 -17.71 18.70 3.46
N GLN A 370 -17.48 17.45 3.86
CA GLN A 370 -16.24 16.74 3.59
C GLN A 370 -16.06 16.47 2.10
N ASN A 371 -14.81 16.46 1.63
CA ASN A 371 -14.44 16.08 0.27
C ASN A 371 -14.33 14.54 0.15
N TYR A 372 -13.76 14.04 -0.95
CA TYR A 372 -13.48 12.61 -1.12
C TYR A 372 -12.51 12.06 -0.06
N VAL A 373 -11.49 12.86 0.27
CA VAL A 373 -10.52 12.65 1.35
C VAL A 373 -10.99 13.45 2.58
N PHE A 374 -10.81 12.87 3.77
CA PHE A 374 -11.21 13.49 5.03
C PHE A 374 -10.34 14.71 5.34
N ASP A 375 -10.97 15.84 5.61
CA ASP A 375 -10.32 17.07 6.05
C ASP A 375 -10.65 17.39 7.51
N ILE A 376 -9.63 17.29 8.36
CA ILE A 376 -9.74 17.53 9.81
C ILE A 376 -10.15 18.98 10.12
N VAL A 377 -9.76 19.95 9.29
CA VAL A 377 -10.09 21.36 9.50
C VAL A 377 -11.59 21.59 9.30
N THR A 378 -12.15 21.09 8.20
CA THR A 378 -13.59 21.12 7.93
C THR A 378 -14.37 20.37 9.00
N TYR A 379 -13.89 19.20 9.43
CA TYR A 379 -14.55 18.43 10.47
C TYR A 379 -14.59 19.19 11.80
N LYS A 380 -13.45 19.72 12.25
CA LYS A 380 -13.37 20.51 13.49
C LYS A 380 -14.30 21.72 13.41
N LYS A 381 -14.28 22.49 12.31
CA LYS A 381 -15.15 23.66 12.11
C LYS A 381 -16.65 23.34 12.27
N LYS A 382 -17.10 22.18 11.80
CA LYS A 382 -18.50 21.73 11.88
C LYS A 382 -18.91 21.22 13.27
N ASN A 383 -17.94 20.78 14.06
CA ASN A 383 -18.18 20.14 15.36
C ASN A 383 -17.71 20.99 16.56
N SER A 384 -17.06 22.13 16.32
CA SER A 384 -16.72 23.13 17.34
C SER A 384 -17.95 23.57 18.14
N GLY A 385 -17.92 23.40 19.46
CA GLY A 385 -18.98 23.85 20.38
C GLY A 385 -20.07 22.81 20.70
N LYS A 386 -20.00 21.61 20.13
CA LYS A 386 -20.80 20.46 20.58
C LYS A 386 -19.96 19.68 21.60
N SER A 387 -20.06 20.00 22.88
CA SER A 387 -19.42 19.22 23.93
C SER A 387 -19.92 17.78 23.86
N THR A 388 -19.01 16.83 23.58
CA THR A 388 -19.25 15.40 23.75
C THR A 388 -19.45 15.11 25.24
N VAL A 389 -20.66 14.67 25.61
CA VAL A 389 -20.97 14.08 26.93
C VAL A 389 -20.42 12.67 26.98
#